data_AF-A0A8D2IZV7-F1
#
_entry.id   AF-A0A8D2IZV7-F1
#
_cell.length_a   1.000
_cell.length_b   1.000
_cell.length_c   1.000
_cell.angle_alpha   90.00
_cell.angle_beta   90.00
_cell.angle_gamma   90.00
#
_symmetry.space_group_name_H-M   'P 1'
#
loop_
_entity.id
_entity.type
_entity.pdbx_description
1 polymer ?
#
loop_
_entity_poly.entity_id
_entity_poly.type
_entity_poly.pdbx_seq_one_letter_code
_entity_poly.pdbx_strand_id
1 'polypeptide(L)'
;MALFSSNCCHCMDTLCGKQYAMKEEKAYCVRCYDGLFAAFCEYCKKPIGCDSQDLAYKGHHWHEVCFKCAKCHHSLVEKPFAAKDELLLCTECYSNEYSSKCFHCKRTIMPGSRKMEFKGNCWHEACFVCQHCQQPLGTKPLITKDDDNYCVPCFEKQFAQCCHSCKKVITSGGVTYRDQPWHKECFLCTGCEKQLAGQRFISKDEHPYCLECFSRCHAKKCVACSKNKIPVTCPAVEPHMQLPGGQKST
;
A
#
# COMPACT_ATOMS: atom_id res chain seq x y z
N MET A 1 -40.11 -44.66 45.09
CA MET A 1 -41.01 -43.99 44.14
C MET A 1 -40.84 -42.49 44.34
N ALA A 2 -40.11 -41.82 43.45
CA ALA A 2 -39.98 -40.37 43.55
C ALA A 2 -41.33 -39.73 43.26
N LEU A 3 -41.86 -38.97 44.22
CA LEU A 3 -43.07 -38.17 44.03
C LEU A 3 -42.78 -37.12 42.95
N PHE A 4 -43.20 -37.38 41.71
CA PHE A 4 -43.24 -36.32 40.70
C PHE A 4 -44.18 -35.24 41.22
N SER A 5 -43.63 -34.10 41.64
CA SER A 5 -44.43 -32.95 42.04
C SER A 5 -45.31 -32.54 40.86
N SER A 6 -46.62 -32.77 40.97
CA SER A 6 -47.63 -32.37 39.97
C SER A 6 -47.89 -30.86 39.97
N ASN A 7 -47.26 -30.13 40.88
CA ASN A 7 -47.41 -28.70 41.10
C ASN A 7 -46.06 -27.97 41.02
N CYS A 8 -46.13 -26.69 40.65
CA CYS A 8 -44.99 -25.78 40.65
C CYS A 8 -44.49 -25.59 42.09
N CYS A 9 -43.19 -25.78 42.34
CA CYS A 9 -42.61 -25.63 43.67
C CYS A 9 -42.60 -24.18 44.19
N HIS A 10 -42.81 -23.17 43.32
CA HIS A 10 -42.83 -21.76 43.71
C HIS A 10 -44.25 -21.22 43.93
N CYS A 11 -45.15 -21.37 42.95
CA CYS A 11 -46.52 -20.85 43.04
C CYS A 11 -47.57 -21.89 43.45
N MET A 12 -47.19 -23.17 43.59
CA MET A 12 -48.07 -24.30 43.91
C MET A 12 -49.17 -24.60 42.87
N ASP A 13 -49.20 -23.90 41.73
CA ASP A 13 -50.13 -24.19 40.63
C ASP A 13 -49.88 -25.57 40.02
N THR A 14 -50.94 -26.25 39.59
CA THR A 14 -50.82 -27.52 38.87
C THR A 14 -50.08 -27.38 37.54
N LEU A 15 -49.14 -28.30 37.31
CA LEU A 15 -48.35 -28.46 36.08
C LEU A 15 -48.94 -29.50 35.12
N CYS A 16 -50.02 -30.18 35.53
CA CYS A 16 -50.65 -31.21 34.70
C CYS A 16 -51.11 -30.62 33.36
N GLY A 17 -50.64 -31.19 32.25
CA GLY A 17 -50.96 -30.72 30.90
C GLY A 17 -50.35 -29.38 30.50
N LYS A 18 -49.45 -28.81 31.31
CA LYS A 18 -48.75 -27.55 31.02
C LYS A 18 -47.25 -27.79 30.82
N GLN A 19 -46.60 -26.91 30.06
CA GLN A 19 -45.13 -26.89 30.00
C GLN A 19 -44.54 -26.44 31.34
N TYR A 20 -43.43 -27.06 31.73
CA TYR A 20 -42.71 -26.78 32.97
C TYR A 20 -41.22 -27.04 32.79
N ALA A 21 -40.41 -26.40 33.62
CA ALA A 21 -38.95 -26.52 33.63
C ALA A 21 -38.48 -27.14 34.95
N MET A 22 -37.42 -27.95 34.89
CA MET A 22 -36.83 -28.61 36.06
C MET A 22 -35.51 -27.93 36.43
N LYS A 23 -35.31 -27.63 37.72
CA LYS A 23 -34.04 -27.14 38.27
C LYS A 23 -33.82 -27.69 39.67
N GLU A 24 -32.65 -28.29 39.90
CA GLU A 24 -32.28 -28.93 41.18
C GLU A 24 -33.38 -29.90 41.66
N GLU A 25 -33.85 -30.77 40.76
CA GLU A 25 -34.91 -31.76 41.00
C GLU A 25 -36.30 -31.18 41.37
N LYS A 26 -36.48 -29.85 41.31
CA LYS A 26 -37.76 -29.18 41.54
C LYS A 26 -38.39 -28.72 40.23
N ALA A 27 -39.72 -28.88 40.13
CA ALA A 27 -40.50 -28.48 38.96
C ALA A 27 -41.08 -27.07 39.11
N TYR A 28 -40.85 -26.20 38.12
CA TYR A 28 -41.34 -24.83 38.07
C TYR A 28 -42.23 -24.65 36.83
N CYS A 29 -43.36 -23.93 36.94
CA CYS A 29 -44.06 -23.48 35.74
C CYS A 29 -43.18 -22.47 34.99
N VAL A 30 -43.34 -22.36 33.67
CA VAL A 30 -42.51 -21.48 32.81
C VAL A 30 -42.42 -20.06 33.37
N ARG A 31 -43.56 -19.46 33.77
CA ARG A 31 -43.60 -18.11 34.37
C ARG A 31 -42.71 -17.97 35.62
N CYS A 32 -42.77 -18.96 36.51
CA CYS A 32 -41.98 -18.93 37.74
C CYS A 32 -40.51 -19.23 37.48
N TYR A 33 -40.21 -20.14 36.55
CA TYR A 33 -38.84 -20.42 36.13
C TYR A 33 -38.21 -19.17 35.53
N ASP A 34 -38.89 -18.53 34.58
CA ASP A 34 -38.39 -17.34 33.90
C ASP A 34 -38.20 -16.18 34.89
N GLY A 35 -39.16 -15.96 35.79
CA GLY A 35 -39.07 -14.90 36.80
C GLY A 35 -37.94 -15.08 37.82
N LEU A 36 -37.50 -16.32 38.06
CA LEU A 36 -36.46 -16.63 39.05
C LEU A 36 -35.08 -16.84 38.42
N PHE A 37 -35.02 -17.34 37.19
CA PHE A 37 -33.80 -17.92 36.62
C PHE A 37 -33.51 -17.53 35.17
N ALA A 38 -34.42 -16.85 34.46
CA ALA A 38 -34.13 -16.45 33.08
C ALA A 38 -32.95 -15.49 33.02
N ALA A 39 -32.08 -15.70 32.02
CA ALA A 39 -31.14 -14.69 31.61
C ALA A 39 -31.87 -13.52 30.96
N PHE A 40 -31.28 -12.32 31.02
CA PHE A 40 -31.83 -11.13 30.36
C PHE A 40 -31.11 -10.89 29.05
N CYS A 41 -31.88 -10.65 27.99
CA CYS A 41 -31.29 -10.33 26.69
C CYS A 41 -30.54 -8.99 26.76
N GLU A 42 -29.28 -9.00 26.36
CA GLU A 42 -28.39 -7.84 26.37
C GLU A 42 -28.91 -6.73 25.45
N TYR A 43 -29.59 -7.07 24.35
CA TYR A 43 -30.13 -6.09 23.41
C TYR A 43 -31.47 -5.47 23.85
N CYS A 44 -32.48 -6.29 24.17
CA CYS A 44 -33.83 -5.79 24.47
C CYS A 44 -34.17 -5.69 25.96
N LYS A 45 -33.28 -6.16 26.84
CA LYS A 45 -33.41 -6.17 28.30
C LYS A 45 -34.62 -6.94 28.83
N LYS A 46 -35.23 -7.80 28.02
CA LYS A 46 -36.32 -8.71 28.42
C LYS A 46 -35.76 -10.09 28.80
N PRO A 47 -36.43 -10.84 29.69
CA PRO A 47 -36.03 -12.21 30.00
C PRO A 47 -36.06 -13.10 28.75
N ILE A 48 -35.12 -14.03 28.67
CA ILE A 48 -35.09 -15.11 27.68
C ILE A 48 -35.76 -16.30 28.32
N GLY A 49 -36.98 -16.62 27.87
CA GLY A 49 -37.77 -17.70 28.43
C GLY A 49 -37.07 -19.05 28.25
N CYS A 50 -37.32 -20.00 29.16
CA CYS A 50 -36.74 -21.34 29.06
C CYS A 50 -37.20 -22.13 27.83
N ASP A 51 -38.27 -21.67 27.17
CA ASP A 51 -38.81 -22.19 25.91
C ASP A 51 -38.14 -21.59 24.67
N SER A 52 -37.28 -20.59 24.85
CA SER A 52 -36.62 -19.84 23.79
C SER A 52 -35.13 -20.19 23.70
N GLN A 53 -34.55 -20.12 22.50
CA GLN A 53 -33.13 -20.35 22.32
C GLN A 53 -32.31 -19.20 22.95
N ASP A 54 -31.53 -19.55 23.97
CA ASP A 54 -30.58 -18.66 24.64
C ASP A 54 -29.21 -18.72 23.95
N LEU A 55 -28.84 -17.63 23.28
CA LEU A 55 -27.51 -17.48 22.70
C LEU A 55 -26.60 -16.75 23.68
N ALA A 56 -25.57 -17.45 24.17
CA ALA A 56 -24.63 -16.91 25.14
C ALA A 56 -23.24 -16.67 24.54
N TYR A 57 -22.66 -15.50 24.83
CA TYR A 57 -21.28 -15.17 24.48
C TYR A 57 -20.65 -14.28 25.56
N LYS A 58 -19.48 -14.69 26.07
CA LYS A 58 -18.72 -13.98 27.13
C LYS A 58 -19.57 -13.59 28.37
N GLY A 59 -20.55 -14.41 28.73
CA GLY A 59 -21.43 -14.18 29.89
C GLY A 59 -22.62 -13.25 29.61
N HIS A 60 -22.77 -12.76 28.39
CA HIS A 60 -23.95 -12.04 27.93
C HIS A 60 -24.88 -12.98 27.16
N HIS A 61 -26.17 -12.66 27.15
CA HIS A 61 -27.23 -13.51 26.62
C HIS A 61 -28.09 -12.74 25.62
N TRP A 62 -28.58 -13.39 24.57
CA TRP A 62 -29.46 -12.78 23.57
C TRP A 62 -30.55 -13.75 23.13
N HIS A 63 -31.74 -13.21 22.84
CA HIS A 63 -32.68 -13.91 21.98
C HIS A 63 -32.05 -14.12 20.60
N GLU A 64 -32.40 -15.20 19.92
CA GLU A 64 -31.98 -15.47 18.54
C GLU A 64 -32.18 -14.27 17.60
N VAL A 65 -33.37 -13.67 17.64
CA VAL A 65 -33.72 -12.47 16.84
C VAL A 65 -32.97 -11.20 17.24
N CYS A 66 -32.42 -11.17 18.47
CA CYS A 66 -31.65 -10.05 19.00
C CYS A 66 -30.15 -10.21 18.77
N PHE A 67 -29.67 -11.40 18.40
CA PHE A 67 -28.27 -11.67 18.14
C PHE A 67 -27.88 -11.23 16.72
N LYS A 68 -27.75 -9.92 16.55
CA LYS A 68 -27.58 -9.26 15.25
C LYS A 68 -26.44 -8.24 15.26
N CYS A 69 -25.92 -7.95 14.07
CA CYS A 69 -24.88 -6.93 13.88
C CYS A 69 -25.40 -5.55 14.30
N ALA A 70 -24.63 -4.83 15.11
CA ALA A 70 -24.97 -3.50 15.58
C ALA A 70 -25.07 -2.46 14.44
N LYS A 71 -24.38 -2.69 13.31
CA LYS A 71 -24.40 -1.79 12.14
C LYS A 71 -25.44 -2.16 11.08
N CYS A 72 -25.39 -3.38 10.56
CA CYS A 72 -26.26 -3.78 9.44
C CYS A 72 -27.53 -4.53 9.89
N HIS A 73 -27.68 -4.80 11.18
CA HIS A 73 -28.82 -5.51 11.79
C HIS A 73 -29.10 -6.92 11.26
N HIS A 74 -28.20 -7.50 10.46
CA HIS A 74 -28.32 -8.88 10.02
C HIS A 74 -28.03 -9.84 11.18
N SER A 75 -28.75 -10.97 11.20
CA SER A 75 -28.53 -12.06 12.16
C SER A 75 -27.09 -12.59 12.09
N LEU A 76 -26.48 -12.73 13.26
CA LEU A 76 -25.15 -13.31 13.50
C LEU A 76 -25.21 -14.76 13.97
N VAL A 77 -26.41 -15.34 14.06
CA VAL A 77 -26.62 -16.72 14.48
C VAL A 77 -25.84 -17.65 13.55
N GLU A 78 -25.02 -18.53 14.14
CA GLU A 78 -24.13 -19.48 13.43
C GLU A 78 -23.15 -18.85 12.43
N LYS A 79 -22.94 -17.53 12.47
CA LYS A 79 -22.01 -16.82 11.59
C LYS A 79 -20.81 -16.29 12.37
N PRO A 80 -19.63 -16.23 11.76
CA PRO A 80 -18.49 -15.53 12.35
C PRO A 80 -18.83 -14.06 12.63
N PHE A 81 -18.43 -13.57 13.80
CA PHE A 81 -18.62 -12.19 14.23
C PHE A 81 -17.41 -11.71 15.03
N ALA A 82 -17.31 -10.40 15.20
CA ALA A 82 -16.36 -9.76 16.08
C ALA A 82 -17.10 -9.01 17.18
N ALA A 83 -16.61 -9.11 18.42
CA ALA A 83 -17.08 -8.29 19.54
C ALA A 83 -16.03 -7.22 19.85
N LYS A 84 -16.42 -5.95 19.75
CA LYS A 84 -15.56 -4.81 20.06
C LYS A 84 -16.36 -3.77 20.82
N ASP A 85 -15.83 -3.33 21.97
CA ASP A 85 -16.47 -2.33 22.83
C ASP A 85 -17.93 -2.70 23.15
N GLU A 86 -18.19 -3.98 23.49
CA GLU A 86 -19.52 -4.57 23.72
C GLU A 86 -20.47 -4.61 22.52
N LEU A 87 -20.04 -4.17 21.34
CA LEU A 87 -20.82 -4.26 20.10
C LEU A 87 -20.49 -5.54 19.33
N LEU A 88 -21.54 -6.27 18.94
CA LEU A 88 -21.44 -7.40 18.02
C LEU A 88 -21.49 -6.90 16.57
N LEU A 89 -20.46 -7.22 15.78
CA LEU A 89 -20.35 -6.82 14.38
C LEU A 89 -20.14 -8.05 13.50
N CYS A 90 -20.81 -8.10 12.34
CA CYS A 90 -20.45 -9.09 11.33
C CYS A 90 -19.02 -8.82 10.82
N THR A 91 -18.38 -9.84 10.29
CA THR A 91 -17.00 -9.76 9.77
C THR A 91 -16.81 -8.65 8.74
N GLU A 92 -17.81 -8.43 7.88
CA GLU A 92 -17.80 -7.37 6.86
C GLU A 92 -17.84 -5.96 7.49
N CYS A 93 -18.79 -5.71 8.40
CA CYS A 93 -18.90 -4.43 9.09
C CYS A 93 -17.67 -4.15 9.95
N TYR A 94 -17.15 -5.16 10.66
CA TYR A 94 -15.91 -5.01 11.43
C TYR A 94 -14.74 -4.66 10.52
N SER A 95 -14.59 -5.38 9.41
CA SER A 95 -13.48 -5.18 8.48
C SER A 95 -13.56 -3.83 7.78
N ASN A 96 -14.74 -3.35 7.41
CA ASN A 96 -14.89 -2.05 6.76
C ASN A 96 -14.47 -0.87 7.66
N GLU A 97 -14.67 -1.01 8.97
CA GLU A 97 -14.45 0.07 9.95
C GLU A 97 -13.04 0.06 10.55
N TYR A 98 -12.50 -1.13 10.82
CA TYR A 98 -11.32 -1.26 11.67
C TYR A 98 -10.10 -1.85 10.96
N SER A 99 -10.23 -2.25 9.70
CA SER A 99 -9.12 -2.84 8.96
C SER A 99 -8.48 -1.85 8.00
N SER A 100 -7.16 -1.98 7.84
CA SER A 100 -6.40 -1.24 6.84
C SER A 100 -6.84 -1.63 5.42
N LYS A 101 -6.86 -0.66 4.50
CA LYS A 101 -7.07 -0.91 3.07
C LYS A 101 -5.73 -1.08 2.37
N CYS A 102 -5.66 -2.03 1.45
CA CYS A 102 -4.48 -2.24 0.62
C CYS A 102 -4.29 -1.07 -0.32
N PHE A 103 -3.10 -0.49 -0.34
CA PHE A 103 -2.80 0.68 -1.16
C PHE A 103 -2.88 0.36 -2.66
N HIS A 104 -2.55 -0.85 -3.09
CA HIS A 104 -2.67 -1.27 -4.48
C HIS A 104 -4.13 -1.52 -4.91
N CYS A 105 -4.76 -2.56 -4.37
CA CYS A 105 -6.06 -3.01 -4.85
C CYS A 105 -7.26 -2.33 -4.17
N LYS A 106 -7.02 -1.45 -3.20
CA LYS A 106 -8.01 -0.71 -2.41
C LYS A 106 -8.97 -1.57 -1.56
N ARG A 107 -8.86 -2.90 -1.64
CA ARG A 107 -9.63 -3.84 -0.81
C ARG A 107 -9.08 -3.91 0.60
N THR A 108 -9.96 -4.26 1.53
CA THR A 108 -9.63 -4.45 2.94
C THR A 108 -8.61 -5.58 3.13
N ILE A 109 -7.64 -5.34 4.01
CA ILE A 109 -6.72 -6.36 4.51
C ILE A 109 -7.37 -6.99 5.73
N MET A 110 -7.60 -8.30 5.72
CA MET A 110 -8.33 -8.96 6.79
C MET A 110 -7.61 -8.81 8.15
N PRO A 111 -8.33 -8.55 9.25
CA PRO A 111 -7.74 -8.58 10.59
C PRO A 111 -7.02 -9.91 10.84
N GLY A 112 -5.83 -9.84 11.46
CA GLY A 112 -5.01 -11.03 11.75
C GLY A 112 -4.27 -11.61 10.54
N SER A 113 -4.55 -11.18 9.31
CA SER A 113 -3.74 -11.54 8.15
C SER A 113 -2.40 -10.79 8.15
N ARG A 114 -1.37 -11.43 7.59
CA ARG A 114 -0.06 -10.78 7.40
C ARG A 114 -0.20 -9.65 6.39
N LYS A 115 0.41 -8.51 6.68
CA LYS A 115 0.41 -7.31 5.85
C LYS A 115 1.83 -6.76 5.69
N MET A 116 2.05 -6.05 4.60
CA MET A 116 3.27 -5.27 4.39
C MET A 116 2.99 -3.80 4.68
N GLU A 117 3.93 -3.14 5.34
CA GLU A 117 3.89 -1.70 5.61
C GLU A 117 5.07 -1.02 4.95
N PHE A 118 4.79 0.00 4.15
CA PHE A 118 5.82 0.77 3.45
C PHE A 118 5.35 2.20 3.21
N LYS A 119 6.17 3.18 3.63
CA LYS A 119 5.87 4.62 3.54
C LYS A 119 4.47 5.00 4.09
N GLY A 120 4.09 4.44 5.23
CA GLY A 120 2.79 4.70 5.86
C GLY A 120 1.58 4.00 5.21
N ASN A 121 1.81 3.25 4.14
CA ASN A 121 0.77 2.52 3.42
C ASN A 121 0.78 1.03 3.77
N CYS A 122 -0.41 0.42 3.84
CA CYS A 122 -0.58 -1.02 4.07
C CYS A 122 -0.86 -1.73 2.75
N TRP A 123 -0.33 -2.95 2.59
CA TRP A 123 -0.48 -3.76 1.40
C TRP A 123 -0.77 -5.21 1.78
N HIS A 124 -1.56 -5.92 0.96
CA HIS A 124 -1.53 -7.38 1.00
C HIS A 124 -0.13 -7.86 0.61
N GLU A 125 0.36 -8.95 1.21
CA GLU A 125 1.66 -9.53 0.82
C GLU A 125 1.71 -9.84 -0.68
N ALA A 126 0.62 -10.38 -1.23
CA ALA A 126 0.48 -10.66 -2.66
C ALA A 126 0.39 -9.40 -3.55
N CYS A 127 0.09 -8.23 -2.99
CA CYS A 127 0.09 -6.96 -3.72
C CYS A 127 1.40 -6.18 -3.57
N PHE A 128 2.29 -6.58 -2.66
CA PHE A 128 3.56 -5.90 -2.43
C PHE A 128 4.66 -6.49 -3.33
N VAL A 129 4.44 -6.30 -4.64
CA VAL A 129 5.23 -6.91 -5.72
C VAL A 129 5.82 -5.83 -6.63
N CYS A 130 6.83 -6.20 -7.41
CA CYS A 130 7.35 -5.36 -8.48
C CYS A 130 6.31 -5.22 -9.60
N GLN A 131 5.96 -4.00 -9.99
CA GLN A 131 5.00 -3.72 -11.05
C GLN A 131 5.38 -4.36 -12.40
N HIS A 132 6.68 -4.49 -12.67
CA HIS A 132 7.13 -5.06 -13.94
C HIS A 132 7.21 -6.60 -13.93
N CYS A 133 7.88 -7.20 -12.94
CA CYS A 133 8.12 -8.65 -12.93
C CYS A 133 7.19 -9.43 -11.99
N GLN A 134 6.31 -8.75 -11.26
CA GLN A 134 5.34 -9.31 -10.32
C GLN A 134 5.96 -10.15 -9.17
N GLN A 135 7.28 -10.07 -8.99
CA GLN A 135 7.96 -10.76 -7.90
C GLN A 135 7.75 -10.03 -6.57
N PRO A 136 7.58 -10.77 -5.45
CA PRO A 136 7.48 -10.19 -4.12
C PRO A 136 8.71 -9.35 -3.76
N LEU A 137 8.46 -8.11 -3.32
CA LEU A 137 9.52 -7.19 -2.91
C LEU A 137 9.99 -7.50 -1.48
N GLY A 138 9.07 -7.82 -0.57
CA GLY A 138 9.40 -8.14 0.81
C GLY A 138 10.23 -7.03 1.46
N THR A 139 11.42 -7.38 1.95
CA THR A 139 12.40 -6.43 2.53
C THR A 139 13.50 -6.01 1.56
N LYS A 140 13.43 -6.44 0.28
CA LYS A 140 14.44 -6.13 -0.73
C LYS A 140 14.41 -4.63 -1.08
N PRO A 141 15.56 -4.06 -1.49
CA PRO A 141 15.59 -2.71 -2.04
C PRO A 141 14.59 -2.55 -3.18
N LEU A 142 13.80 -1.48 -3.12
CA LEU A 142 12.77 -1.16 -4.11
C LEU A 142 12.77 0.35 -4.38
N ILE A 143 12.31 0.72 -5.56
CA ILE A 143 12.17 2.11 -5.99
C ILE A 143 10.70 2.36 -6.30
N THR A 144 10.15 3.45 -5.78
CA THR A 144 8.76 3.86 -6.02
C THR A 144 8.70 4.96 -7.05
N LYS A 145 7.87 4.79 -8.07
CA LYS A 145 7.62 5.81 -9.09
C LYS A 145 6.15 5.79 -9.46
N ASP A 146 5.50 6.95 -9.42
CA ASP A 146 4.09 7.13 -9.76
C ASP A 146 3.16 6.12 -9.04
N ASP A 147 3.36 5.97 -7.72
CA ASP A 147 2.67 5.01 -6.83
C ASP A 147 2.94 3.50 -7.10
N ASP A 148 3.69 3.17 -8.13
CA ASP A 148 4.12 1.81 -8.45
C ASP A 148 5.49 1.48 -7.82
N ASN A 149 5.60 0.25 -7.31
CA ASN A 149 6.82 -0.26 -6.70
C ASN A 149 7.59 -1.11 -7.73
N TYR A 150 8.88 -0.86 -7.89
CA TYR A 150 9.76 -1.62 -8.79
C TYR A 150 10.92 -2.22 -8.00
N CYS A 151 11.30 -3.45 -8.32
CA CYS A 151 12.61 -3.94 -7.89
C CYS A 151 13.71 -3.18 -8.62
N VAL A 152 14.85 -2.96 -7.97
CA VAL A 152 15.98 -2.20 -8.54
C VAL A 152 16.33 -2.65 -9.97
N PRO A 153 16.47 -3.95 -10.28
CA PRO A 153 16.82 -4.38 -11.65
C PRO A 153 15.75 -4.03 -12.70
N CYS A 154 14.46 -4.12 -12.35
CA CYS A 154 13.40 -3.76 -13.28
C CYS A 154 13.31 -2.24 -13.46
N PHE A 155 13.50 -1.48 -12.38
CA PHE A 155 13.53 -0.03 -12.45
C PHE A 155 14.67 0.44 -13.35
N GLU A 156 15.89 -0.05 -13.12
CA GLU A 156 17.04 0.26 -13.96
C GLU A 156 16.79 -0.17 -15.41
N LYS A 157 16.29 -1.38 -15.66
CA LYS A 157 16.02 -1.84 -17.03
C LYS A 157 14.98 -0.98 -17.77
N GLN A 158 13.96 -0.50 -17.08
CA GLN A 158 12.89 0.29 -17.71
C GLN A 158 13.19 1.78 -17.80
N PHE A 159 13.95 2.34 -16.85
CA PHE A 159 14.10 3.78 -16.70
C PHE A 159 15.54 4.26 -16.80
N ALA A 160 16.52 3.36 -16.88
CA ALA A 160 17.90 3.76 -17.13
C ALA A 160 18.03 4.44 -18.49
N GLN A 161 18.73 5.58 -18.47
CA GLN A 161 19.16 6.23 -19.68
C GLN A 161 20.39 5.50 -20.25
N CYS A 162 20.33 5.14 -21.52
CA CYS A 162 21.46 4.54 -22.22
C CYS A 162 22.30 5.63 -22.89
N CYS A 163 23.62 5.56 -22.70
CA CYS A 163 24.54 6.47 -23.35
C CYS A 163 24.40 6.40 -24.87
N HIS A 164 24.25 7.56 -25.50
CA HIS A 164 24.07 7.66 -26.94
C HIS A 164 25.26 7.11 -27.72
N SER A 165 26.49 7.27 -27.19
CA SER A 165 27.72 6.77 -27.83
C SER A 165 27.86 5.25 -27.75
N CYS A 166 27.80 4.68 -26.54
CA CYS A 166 28.21 3.28 -26.31
C CYS A 166 27.02 2.34 -26.09
N LYS A 167 25.80 2.87 -26.07
CA LYS A 167 24.52 2.17 -25.84
C LYS A 167 24.41 1.45 -24.49
N LYS A 168 25.35 1.65 -23.56
CA LYS A 168 25.30 1.09 -22.20
C LYS A 168 24.56 2.04 -21.25
N VAL A 169 23.93 1.46 -20.23
CA VAL A 169 23.25 2.20 -19.15
C VAL A 169 24.22 3.17 -18.46
N ILE A 170 23.74 4.38 -18.18
CA ILE A 170 24.44 5.37 -17.36
C ILE A 170 24.03 5.11 -15.89
N THR A 171 24.90 4.43 -15.15
CA THR A 171 24.67 4.04 -13.75
C THR A 171 25.06 5.13 -12.74
N SER A 172 25.87 6.10 -13.14
CA SER A 172 26.38 7.15 -12.25
C SER A 172 26.68 8.40 -13.06
N GLY A 173 25.94 9.49 -12.79
CA GLY A 173 26.25 10.85 -13.22
C GLY A 173 26.72 10.99 -14.66
N GLY A 174 25.79 11.25 -15.59
CA GLY A 174 26.08 11.51 -17.00
C GLY A 174 26.18 12.99 -17.36
N VAL A 175 26.27 13.26 -18.66
CA VAL A 175 26.01 14.59 -19.24
C VAL A 175 24.90 14.47 -20.27
N THR A 176 24.12 15.53 -20.43
CA THR A 176 23.13 15.63 -21.50
C THR A 176 23.69 16.55 -22.59
N TYR A 177 23.76 16.04 -23.81
CA TYR A 177 24.15 16.80 -24.99
C TYR A 177 23.05 16.65 -26.04
N ARG A 178 22.39 17.76 -26.38
CA ARG A 178 21.27 17.82 -27.33
C ARG A 178 20.15 16.83 -26.97
N ASP A 179 19.74 16.89 -25.71
CA ASP A 179 18.72 16.01 -25.10
C ASP A 179 19.02 14.51 -25.14
N GLN A 180 20.23 14.13 -25.58
CA GLN A 180 20.73 12.77 -25.55
C GLN A 180 21.62 12.59 -24.32
N PRO A 181 21.48 11.49 -23.57
CA PRO A 181 22.30 11.21 -22.40
C PRO A 181 23.61 10.52 -22.81
N TRP A 182 24.72 10.88 -22.17
CA TRP A 182 26.05 10.34 -22.43
C TRP A 182 26.76 10.04 -21.10
N HIS A 183 27.59 9.00 -21.07
CA HIS A 183 28.60 8.90 -20.02
C HIS A 183 29.56 10.08 -20.13
N LYS A 184 30.07 10.55 -18.98
CA LYS A 184 31.08 11.62 -18.98
C LYS A 184 32.30 11.23 -19.80
N GLU A 185 32.69 9.96 -19.77
CA GLU A 185 33.83 9.37 -20.47
C GLU A 185 33.54 9.11 -21.95
N CYS A 186 32.26 9.04 -22.35
CA CYS A 186 31.88 8.92 -23.75
C CYS A 186 31.68 10.28 -24.42
N PHE A 187 31.58 11.37 -23.64
CA PHE A 187 31.45 12.72 -24.18
C PHE A 187 32.83 13.31 -24.47
N LEU A 188 33.40 12.92 -25.61
CA LEU A 188 34.77 13.19 -26.02
C LEU A 188 34.85 14.14 -27.21
N CYS A 189 35.95 14.88 -27.30
CA CYS A 189 36.27 15.70 -28.47
C CYS A 189 36.48 14.81 -29.70
N THR A 190 35.77 15.08 -30.79
CA THR A 190 35.90 14.34 -32.05
C THR A 190 37.31 14.45 -32.67
N GLY A 191 38.08 15.51 -32.35
CA GLY A 191 39.41 15.73 -32.91
C GLY A 191 40.59 15.18 -32.09
N CYS A 192 40.42 14.89 -30.81
CA CYS A 192 41.52 14.45 -29.94
C CYS A 192 41.10 13.51 -28.80
N GLU A 193 39.84 13.07 -28.76
CA GLU A 193 39.27 12.17 -27.75
C GLU A 193 39.35 12.68 -26.31
N LYS A 194 39.72 13.95 -26.09
CA LYS A 194 39.72 14.57 -24.76
C LYS A 194 38.29 14.66 -24.21
N GLN A 195 38.11 14.30 -22.95
CA GLN A 195 36.84 14.43 -22.24
C GLN A 195 36.35 15.89 -22.20
N LEU A 196 35.09 16.10 -22.59
CA LEU A 196 34.44 17.42 -22.65
C LEU A 196 33.45 17.66 -21.51
N ALA A 197 33.15 16.64 -20.70
CA ALA A 197 32.28 16.79 -19.54
C ALA A 197 32.81 17.85 -18.57
N GLY A 198 32.00 18.86 -18.25
CA GLY A 198 32.40 19.99 -17.39
C GLY A 198 33.38 20.99 -18.05
N GLN A 199 33.73 20.80 -19.32
CA GLN A 199 34.63 21.68 -20.07
C GLN A 199 33.85 22.53 -21.07
N ARG A 200 34.44 23.65 -21.50
CA ARG A 200 33.93 24.43 -22.63
C ARG A 200 34.24 23.70 -23.94
N PHE A 201 33.25 23.60 -24.82
CA PHE A 201 33.38 22.97 -26.13
C PHE A 201 32.57 23.74 -27.18
N ILE A 202 32.80 23.42 -28.45
CA ILE A 202 32.06 23.96 -29.60
C ILE A 202 31.44 22.78 -30.34
N SER A 203 30.13 22.84 -30.60
CA SER A 203 29.44 21.89 -31.46
C SER A 203 29.50 22.37 -32.91
N LYS A 204 29.93 21.49 -33.82
CA LYS A 204 29.92 21.74 -35.27
C LYS A 204 29.48 20.48 -35.99
N ASP A 205 28.52 20.62 -36.91
CA ASP A 205 27.98 19.49 -37.68
C ASP A 205 27.55 18.34 -36.76
N GLU A 206 26.95 18.67 -35.61
CA GLU A 206 26.51 17.74 -34.55
C GLU A 206 27.63 17.12 -33.69
N HIS A 207 28.90 17.33 -34.05
CA HIS A 207 30.06 16.76 -33.37
C HIS A 207 30.67 17.75 -32.35
N PRO A 208 30.96 17.32 -31.11
CA PRO A 208 31.54 18.18 -30.10
C PRO A 208 33.09 18.25 -30.22
N TYR A 209 33.64 19.46 -30.24
CA TYR A 209 35.07 19.71 -30.33
C TYR A 209 35.57 20.53 -29.14
N CYS A 210 36.74 20.18 -28.60
CA CYS A 210 37.44 21.07 -27.68
C CYS A 210 37.87 22.36 -28.39
N LEU A 211 38.08 23.43 -27.63
CA LEU A 211 38.46 24.74 -28.18
C LEU A 211 39.72 24.65 -29.05
N GLU A 212 40.72 23.87 -28.65
CA GLU A 212 41.98 23.69 -29.39
C GLU A 212 41.76 23.00 -30.74
N CYS A 213 41.03 21.88 -30.76
CA CYS A 213 40.76 21.13 -31.99
C CYS A 213 39.88 21.93 -32.95
N PHE A 214 38.86 22.61 -32.44
CA PHE A 214 38.03 23.49 -33.26
C PHE A 214 38.89 24.60 -33.89
N SER A 215 39.78 25.19 -33.10
CA SER A 215 40.67 26.26 -33.56
C SER A 215 41.64 25.80 -34.63
N ARG A 216 42.22 24.60 -34.45
CA ARG A 216 43.18 24.02 -35.40
C ARG A 216 42.52 23.63 -36.72
N CYS A 217 41.34 23.02 -36.66
CA CYS A 217 40.71 22.43 -37.84
C CYS A 217 39.72 23.38 -38.54
N HIS A 218 39.21 24.40 -37.84
CA HIS A 218 38.06 25.19 -38.32
C HIS A 218 38.18 26.71 -38.12
N ALA A 219 39.13 27.24 -37.34
CA ALA A 219 39.24 28.69 -37.20
C ALA A 219 39.88 29.33 -38.43
N LYS A 220 39.15 30.24 -39.08
CA LYS A 220 39.73 31.21 -40.03
C LYS A 220 40.57 32.23 -39.24
N LYS A 221 41.65 32.78 -39.80
CA LYS A 221 42.39 33.88 -39.15
C LYS A 221 41.51 35.14 -39.12
N CYS A 222 41.54 35.86 -38.00
CA CYS A 222 40.87 37.15 -37.87
C CYS A 222 41.62 38.19 -38.68
N VAL A 223 40.92 38.91 -39.57
CA VAL A 223 41.52 39.96 -40.41
C VAL A 223 41.94 41.18 -39.58
N ALA A 224 41.26 41.46 -38.46
CA ALA A 224 41.52 42.63 -37.62
C ALA A 224 42.64 42.45 -36.59
N CYS A 225 42.85 41.24 -36.06
CA CYS A 225 43.84 40.99 -35.00
C CYS A 225 44.83 39.86 -35.31
N SER A 226 44.77 39.28 -36.51
CA SER A 226 45.64 38.20 -37.01
C SER A 226 45.67 36.90 -36.21
N LYS A 227 44.95 36.82 -35.08
CA LYS A 227 44.77 35.60 -34.28
C LYS A 227 43.73 34.67 -34.92
N ASN A 228 43.78 33.37 -34.63
CA ASN A 228 42.71 32.44 -35.03
C ASN A 228 41.36 32.97 -34.50
N LYS A 229 40.30 32.93 -35.33
CA LYS A 229 38.91 33.21 -34.92
C LYS A 229 38.43 32.10 -34.00
N ILE A 230 38.95 32.08 -32.78
CA ILE A 230 38.44 31.29 -31.68
C ILE A 230 37.51 32.22 -30.90
N PRO A 231 36.29 31.80 -30.57
CA PRO A 231 35.34 32.69 -29.92
C PRO A 231 35.75 33.15 -28.51
N VAL A 232 36.77 32.53 -27.91
CA VAL A 232 37.38 32.95 -26.64
C VAL A 232 38.51 33.98 -26.80
N THR A 233 39.11 34.16 -27.98
CA THR A 233 40.30 35.01 -28.19
C THR A 233 40.04 36.23 -29.07
N CYS A 234 38.88 36.33 -29.72
CA CYS A 234 38.52 37.42 -30.61
C CYS A 234 37.12 37.98 -30.27
N PRO A 235 37.01 39.21 -29.74
CA PRO A 235 35.74 39.81 -29.35
C PRO A 235 34.74 40.01 -30.51
N ALA A 236 35.19 39.88 -31.76
CA ALA A 236 34.39 40.04 -32.97
C ALA A 236 33.71 38.75 -33.47
N VAL A 237 33.72 37.66 -32.70
CA VAL A 237 33.11 36.38 -33.07
C VAL A 237 32.13 35.98 -31.99
N GLU A 238 30.83 36.17 -32.23
CA GLU A 238 29.80 35.56 -31.38
C GLU A 238 29.76 34.05 -31.63
N PRO A 239 29.88 33.22 -30.58
CA PRO A 239 29.74 31.79 -30.73
C PRO A 239 28.38 31.27 -30.29
N HIS A 240 27.95 30.20 -30.95
CA HIS A 240 27.16 29.15 -30.29
C HIS A 240 28.06 28.36 -29.32
N MET A 241 28.57 29.02 -28.27
CA MET A 241 29.28 28.36 -27.18
C MET A 241 28.23 27.66 -26.31
N GLN A 242 28.26 26.33 -26.24
CA GLN A 242 27.48 25.61 -25.26
C GLN A 242 28.23 25.59 -23.94
N LEU A 243 27.65 26.26 -22.95
CA LEU A 243 28.08 26.18 -21.56
C LEU A 243 27.95 24.73 -21.07
N PRO A 244 28.77 24.28 -20.10
CA PRO A 244 28.64 22.94 -19.54
C PRO A 244 27.18 22.73 -19.10
N GLY A 245 26.48 21.83 -19.79
CA GLY A 245 25.10 21.48 -19.49
C GLY A 245 25.00 21.10 -18.02
N GLY A 246 24.09 21.78 -17.30
CA GLY A 246 23.93 21.64 -15.87
C GLY A 246 23.81 20.18 -15.47
N GLN A 247 24.55 19.81 -14.43
CA GLN A 247 24.38 18.55 -13.71
C GLN A 247 22.93 18.51 -13.20
N LYS A 248 22.03 17.83 -13.92
CA LYS A 248 20.77 17.41 -13.32
C LYS A 248 21.09 16.16 -12.50
N SER A 249 21.26 16.37 -11.21
CA SER A 249 21.16 15.31 -10.22
C SER A 249 19.79 14.66 -10.37
N THR A 250 19.78 13.40 -10.81
CA THR A 250 18.68 12.46 -10.57
C THR A 250 18.88 11.78 -9.23
#